data_AF-A0A3S0RW31-F1
#
_entry.id   AF-A0A3S0RW31-F1
#
_cell.length_a   1.000
_cell.length_b   1.000
_cell.length_c   1.000
_cell.angle_alpha   90.00
_cell.angle_beta   90.00
_cell.angle_gamma   90.00
#
_symmetry.space_group_name_H-M   'P 1'
#
loop_
_entity.id
_entity.type
_entity.pdbx_description
1 polymer ?
#
loop_
_entity_poly.entity_id
_entity_poly.type
_entity_poly.pdbx_seq_one_letter_code
_entity_poly.pdbx_strand_id
1 'polypeptide(L)'
;MRRSSAAKLVIALLGLTAFQISGFAETPAAKSPIDAVLSRALLERGAMIACAAVDDDADTIKFLKISWERDIAAVKEDLQKAGYDDSAIHMLVDHLDIDKATPRFADRAALTAYCSTLGDWKMRWQLFLVSVPQFELRRVLDK
;
A
#
# COMPACT_ATOMS: atom_id res chain seq x y z
N MET A 1 -59.40 35.04 -40.20
CA MET A 1 -60.26 34.32 -39.22
C MET A 1 -59.38 33.64 -38.18
N ARG A 2 -59.69 33.85 -36.89
CA ARG A 2 -59.33 33.08 -35.66
C ARG A 2 -57.81 32.94 -35.34
N ARG A 3 -57.25 33.66 -34.35
CA ARG A 3 -57.21 33.35 -32.88
C ARG A 3 -56.73 31.90 -32.64
N SER A 4 -55.73 31.59 -31.80
CA SER A 4 -55.48 32.09 -30.45
C SER A 4 -54.12 31.61 -29.89
N SER A 5 -53.65 32.40 -28.92
CA SER A 5 -52.53 32.35 -27.96
C SER A 5 -51.99 31.04 -27.36
N ALA A 6 -50.80 31.23 -26.77
CA ALA A 6 -50.15 30.56 -25.63
C ALA A 6 -49.13 29.46 -26.03
N ALA A 7 -47.94 29.37 -25.44
CA ALA A 7 -47.51 29.82 -24.13
C ALA A 7 -45.99 30.09 -24.08
N LYS A 8 -45.65 30.93 -23.11
CA LYS A 8 -44.34 31.34 -22.63
C LYS A 8 -43.43 30.14 -22.29
N LEU A 9 -42.13 30.25 -22.56
CA LEU A 9 -41.12 30.11 -21.51
C LEU A 9 -39.76 30.66 -22.00
N VAL A 10 -39.45 31.86 -21.53
CA VAL A 10 -38.06 32.32 -21.39
C VAL A 10 -37.59 31.75 -20.07
N ILE A 11 -36.59 30.87 -20.09
CA ILE A 11 -35.73 30.64 -18.92
C ILE A 11 -34.30 30.90 -19.35
N ALA A 12 -33.75 31.91 -18.69
CA ALA A 12 -32.41 32.42 -18.83
C ALA A 12 -31.38 31.29 -18.70
N LEU A 13 -30.54 31.16 -19.72
CA LEU A 13 -29.20 30.61 -19.58
C LEU A 13 -28.38 31.60 -18.74
N LEU A 14 -28.58 31.55 -17.42
CA LEU A 14 -27.58 32.01 -16.48
C LEU A 14 -26.41 31.03 -16.63
N GLY A 15 -25.47 31.43 -17.48
CA GLY A 15 -24.10 30.93 -17.46
C GLY A 15 -23.52 31.25 -16.09
N LEU A 16 -23.83 30.41 -15.11
CA LEU A 16 -22.95 30.16 -13.99
C LEU A 16 -21.67 29.63 -14.64
N THR A 17 -20.70 30.52 -14.75
CA THR A 17 -19.30 30.18 -14.74
C THR A 17 -19.13 29.13 -13.65
N ALA A 18 -19.09 27.87 -14.07
CA ALA A 18 -18.53 26.80 -13.29
C ALA A 18 -17.10 27.25 -13.07
N PHE A 19 -16.90 27.94 -11.94
CA PHE A 19 -15.61 28.09 -11.32
C PHE A 19 -15.11 26.65 -11.22
N GLN A 20 -14.28 26.25 -12.18
CA GLN A 20 -13.43 25.09 -12.08
C GLN A 20 -12.41 25.44 -11.00
N ILE A 21 -12.89 25.51 -9.77
CA ILE A 21 -12.09 25.16 -8.61
C ILE A 21 -11.93 23.65 -8.80
N SER A 22 -10.96 23.30 -9.63
CA SER A 22 -10.28 22.03 -9.60
C SER A 22 -9.57 21.96 -8.25
N GLY A 23 -10.37 21.95 -7.18
CA GLY A 23 -10.02 21.22 -5.99
C GLY A 23 -9.95 19.78 -6.46
N PHE A 24 -8.79 19.41 -7.01
CA PHE A 24 -8.21 18.15 -6.61
C PHE A 24 -8.25 18.22 -5.09
N ALA A 25 -9.35 17.70 -4.53
CA ALA A 25 -9.27 17.09 -3.23
C ALA A 25 -8.08 16.15 -3.38
N GLU A 26 -6.94 16.55 -2.84
CA GLU A 26 -5.89 15.60 -2.55
C GLU A 26 -6.62 14.47 -1.86
N THR A 27 -6.74 13.33 -2.54
CA THR A 27 -7.12 12.11 -1.87
C THR A 27 -6.19 12.05 -0.67
N PRO A 28 -6.70 11.98 0.59
CA PRO A 28 -5.83 11.90 1.76
C PRO A 28 -4.85 10.71 1.68
N ALA A 29 -5.14 9.77 0.76
CA ALA A 29 -4.36 8.61 0.40
C ALA A 29 -3.30 8.82 -0.70
N ALA A 30 -2.97 10.06 -1.10
CA ALA A 30 -1.76 10.34 -1.87
C ALA A 30 -0.50 10.18 -0.97
N LYS A 31 -0.31 8.93 -0.52
CA LYS A 31 0.92 8.22 -0.14
C LYS A 31 1.92 9.05 0.64
N SER A 32 1.73 9.08 1.95
CA SER A 32 2.82 9.34 2.89
C SER A 32 4.05 8.51 2.47
N PRO A 33 5.25 9.11 2.37
CA PRO A 33 6.47 8.37 2.07
C PRO A 33 6.70 7.17 2.99
N ILE A 34 6.17 7.24 4.22
CA ILE A 34 6.12 6.16 5.20
C ILE A 34 5.28 4.99 4.67
N ASP A 35 4.03 5.27 4.29
CA ASP A 35 3.11 4.25 3.76
C ASP A 35 3.68 3.54 2.52
N ALA A 36 4.34 4.30 1.63
CA ALA A 36 4.99 3.74 0.45
C ALA A 36 6.14 2.78 0.81
N VAL A 37 6.98 3.14 1.81
CA VAL A 37 8.06 2.27 2.30
C VAL A 37 7.50 1.00 2.92
N LEU A 38 6.50 1.14 3.80
CA LEU A 38 5.91 -0.01 4.49
C LEU A 38 5.17 -0.95 3.54
N SER A 39 4.37 -0.40 2.62
CA SER A 39 3.67 -1.17 1.59
C SER A 39 4.63 -1.91 0.68
N ARG A 40 5.74 -1.28 0.26
CA ARG A 40 6.75 -1.97 -0.55
C ARG A 40 7.41 -3.11 0.23
N ALA A 41 7.83 -2.86 1.47
CA ALA A 41 8.44 -3.87 2.31
C ALA A 41 7.49 -5.07 2.55
N LEU A 42 6.20 -4.80 2.77
CA LEU A 42 5.15 -5.82 2.90
C LEU A 42 5.04 -6.69 1.65
N LEU A 43 4.98 -6.06 0.46
CA LEU A 43 4.87 -6.78 -0.82
C LEU A 43 6.11 -7.62 -1.12
N GLU A 44 7.30 -7.08 -0.87
CA GLU A 44 8.56 -7.82 -1.02
C GLU A 44 8.60 -9.03 -0.07
N ARG A 45 8.16 -8.85 1.18
CA ARG A 45 8.05 -9.92 2.16
C ARG A 45 7.06 -11.00 1.74
N GLY A 46 5.87 -10.61 1.29
CA GLY A 46 4.84 -11.52 0.80
C GLY A 46 5.33 -12.33 -0.41
N ALA A 47 6.05 -11.69 -1.33
CA ALA A 47 6.66 -12.36 -2.47
C ALA A 47 7.68 -13.44 -2.04
N MET A 48 8.49 -13.16 -1.02
CA MET A 48 9.46 -14.13 -0.48
C MET A 48 8.77 -15.30 0.22
N ILE A 49 7.71 -15.03 0.98
CA ILE A 49 6.91 -16.08 1.62
C ILE A 49 6.30 -17.00 0.55
N ALA A 50 5.73 -16.44 -0.51
CA ALA A 50 5.20 -17.22 -1.61
C ALA A 50 6.28 -18.10 -2.24
N CYS A 51 7.48 -17.57 -2.47
CA CYS A 51 8.56 -18.36 -3.08
C CYS A 51 9.25 -19.36 -2.17
N ALA A 52 9.27 -19.13 -0.85
CA ALA A 52 9.67 -20.15 0.10
C ALA A 52 8.72 -21.38 0.07
N ALA A 53 7.46 -21.18 -0.30
CA ALA A 53 6.50 -22.27 -0.48
C ALA A 53 6.79 -23.15 -1.72
N VAL A 54 7.60 -22.69 -2.68
CA VAL A 54 8.06 -23.54 -3.80
C VAL A 54 8.96 -24.66 -3.31
N ASP A 55 9.76 -24.38 -2.28
CA ASP A 55 10.73 -25.30 -1.70
C ASP A 55 10.16 -26.06 -0.49
N ASP A 56 8.87 -25.87 -0.19
CA ASP A 56 8.20 -26.40 1.00
C ASP A 56 8.94 -26.03 2.32
N ASP A 57 9.59 -24.86 2.34
CA ASP A 57 10.42 -24.37 3.45
C ASP A 57 9.57 -23.67 4.53
N ALA A 58 8.92 -24.50 5.35
CA ALA A 58 8.03 -24.04 6.41
C ALA A 58 8.75 -23.18 7.48
N ASP A 59 10.02 -23.46 7.76
CA ASP A 59 10.80 -22.73 8.75
C ASP A 59 11.12 -21.31 8.26
N THR A 60 11.54 -21.15 7.00
CA THR A 60 11.72 -19.83 6.40
C THR A 60 10.40 -19.06 6.34
N ILE A 61 9.29 -19.69 5.94
CA ILE A 61 7.97 -19.05 5.94
C ILE A 61 7.61 -18.54 7.34
N LYS A 62 7.77 -19.39 8.37
CA LYS A 62 7.50 -19.03 9.76
C LYS A 62 8.39 -17.89 10.22
N PHE A 63 9.68 -17.95 9.92
CA PHE A 63 10.64 -16.90 10.25
C PHE A 63 10.23 -15.57 9.62
N LEU A 64 9.92 -15.55 8.33
CA LEU A 64 9.55 -14.34 7.59
C LEU A 64 8.32 -13.66 8.20
N LYS A 65 7.29 -14.44 8.58
CA LYS A 65 6.10 -13.92 9.26
C LYS A 65 6.41 -13.35 10.64
N ILE A 66 7.15 -14.09 11.47
CA ILE A 66 7.51 -13.61 12.82
C ILE A 66 8.39 -12.36 12.75
N SER A 67 9.32 -12.32 11.79
CA SER A 67 10.20 -11.16 11.60
C SER A 67 9.41 -9.93 11.15
N TRP A 68 8.36 -10.10 10.33
CA TRP A 68 7.47 -9.01 9.94
C TRP A 68 6.77 -8.37 11.14
N GLU A 69 6.22 -9.17 12.04
CA GLU A 69 5.56 -8.64 13.25
C GLU A 69 6.53 -7.84 14.13
N ARG A 70 7.79 -8.29 14.22
CA ARG A 70 8.85 -7.57 14.93
C ARG A 70 9.21 -6.25 14.24
N ASP A 71 9.33 -6.26 12.92
CA ASP A 71 9.61 -5.07 12.13
C ASP A 71 8.48 -4.03 12.27
N ILE A 72 7.22 -4.46 12.25
CA ILE A 72 6.06 -3.58 12.47
C ILE A 72 6.04 -3.03 13.90
N ALA A 73 6.40 -3.83 14.91
CA ALA A 73 6.54 -3.33 16.29
C ALA A 73 7.61 -2.24 16.38
N ALA A 74 8.76 -2.42 15.72
CA ALA A 74 9.83 -1.42 15.67
C ALA A 74 9.42 -0.16 14.91
N VAL A 75 8.68 -0.30 13.79
CA VAL A 75 8.09 0.82 13.05
C VAL A 75 7.16 1.65 13.94
N LYS A 76 6.28 0.99 14.72
CA LYS A 76 5.39 1.70 15.67
C LYS A 76 6.20 2.52 16.68
N GLU A 77 7.25 1.92 17.26
CA GLU A 77 8.13 2.60 18.21
C GLU A 77 8.83 3.81 17.57
N ASP A 78 9.36 3.67 16.35
CA ASP A 78 10.04 4.75 15.64
C ASP A 78 9.06 5.89 15.27
N LEU A 79 7.83 5.58 14.88
CA LEU A 79 6.78 6.58 14.61
C LEU A 79 6.34 7.33 15.88
N GLN A 80 6.18 6.62 17.01
CA GLN A 80 5.86 7.24 18.30
C GLN A 80 6.97 8.22 18.73
N LYS A 81 8.24 7.83 18.58
CA LYS A 81 9.39 8.71 18.86
C LYS A 81 9.44 9.93 17.96
N ALA A 82 8.96 9.81 16.72
CA ALA A 82 8.83 10.93 15.78
C ALA A 82 7.61 11.82 16.06
N GLY A 83 6.80 11.53 17.09
CA GLY A 83 5.68 12.36 17.52
C GLY A 83 4.35 12.08 16.80
N TYR A 84 4.25 10.97 16.06
CA TYR A 84 2.96 10.52 15.52
C TYR A 84 2.04 10.07 16.65
N ASP A 85 0.78 10.45 16.57
CA ASP A 85 -0.23 9.97 17.52
C ASP A 85 -0.62 8.51 17.24
N ASP A 86 -1.13 7.83 18.27
CA ASP A 86 -1.49 6.41 18.19
C ASP A 86 -2.57 6.12 17.13
N SER A 87 -3.47 7.07 16.86
CA SER A 87 -4.54 6.88 15.85
C SER A 87 -3.99 6.89 14.43
N ALA A 88 -3.04 7.79 14.15
CA ALA A 88 -2.33 7.84 12.87
C ALA A 88 -1.48 6.58 12.65
N ILE A 89 -0.79 6.13 13.69
CA ILE A 89 0.00 4.88 13.64
C ILE A 89 -0.91 3.69 13.39
N HIS A 90 -2.04 3.59 14.08
CA HIS A 90 -3.01 2.50 13.91
C HIS A 90 -3.55 2.43 12.47
N MET A 91 -4.01 3.56 11.91
CA MET A 91 -4.46 3.62 10.51
C MET A 91 -3.40 3.15 9.52
N LEU A 92 -2.14 3.47 9.81
CA LEU A 92 -1.00 3.20 8.92
C LEU A 92 -0.52 1.74 9.02
N VAL A 93 -0.67 1.08 10.16
CA VAL A 93 -0.20 -0.31 10.34
C VAL A 93 -1.28 -1.37 10.17
N ASP A 94 -2.56 -1.02 10.32
CA ASP A 94 -3.66 -2.00 10.31
C ASP A 94 -3.85 -2.71 8.97
N HIS A 95 -3.50 -2.05 7.87
CA HIS A 95 -3.61 -2.63 6.54
C HIS A 95 -2.37 -3.46 6.15
N LEU A 96 -1.34 -3.51 7.00
CA LEU A 96 -0.06 -4.17 6.74
C LEU A 96 -0.08 -5.67 7.11
N ASP A 97 -1.11 -6.36 6.66
CA ASP A 97 -1.35 -7.78 6.93
C ASP A 97 -0.55 -8.66 5.94
N ILE A 98 0.44 -9.38 6.46
CA ILE A 98 1.33 -10.22 5.63
C ILE A 98 0.62 -11.41 4.99
N ASP A 99 -0.42 -11.95 5.63
CA ASP A 99 -1.16 -13.09 5.10
C ASP A 99 -2.10 -12.69 3.96
N LYS A 100 -2.59 -11.44 3.98
CA LYS A 100 -3.34 -10.84 2.87
C LYS A 100 -2.42 -10.39 1.74
N ALA A 101 -1.25 -9.86 2.05
CA ALA A 101 -0.29 -9.38 1.05
C ALA A 101 0.46 -10.51 0.33
N THR A 102 0.58 -11.69 0.96
CA THR A 102 1.22 -12.84 0.34
C THR A 102 0.38 -13.35 -0.85
N PRO A 103 0.93 -13.33 -2.10
CA PRO A 103 0.19 -13.78 -3.27
C PRO A 103 -0.11 -15.28 -3.18
N ARG A 104 -1.31 -15.65 -3.60
CA ARG A 104 -1.77 -17.05 -3.64
C ARG A 104 -1.94 -17.48 -5.09
N PHE A 105 -1.53 -18.70 -5.39
CA PHE A 105 -1.55 -19.26 -6.73
C PHE A 105 -2.48 -20.48 -6.77
N ALA A 106 -3.19 -20.64 -7.89
CA ALA A 106 -4.13 -21.74 -8.08
C ALA A 106 -3.44 -23.11 -8.13
N ASP A 107 -2.18 -23.14 -8.59
CA ASP A 107 -1.37 -24.34 -8.71
C ASP A 107 0.12 -24.04 -8.54
N ARG A 108 0.91 -25.11 -8.40
CA ARG A 108 2.37 -25.03 -8.20
C ARG A 108 3.10 -24.50 -9.43
N ALA A 109 2.59 -24.73 -10.64
CA ALA A 109 3.25 -24.27 -11.86
C ALA A 109 3.18 -22.74 -11.98
N ALA A 110 2.03 -22.13 -11.65
CA ALA A 110 1.86 -20.68 -11.59
C ALA A 110 2.76 -20.06 -10.52
N LEU A 111 2.86 -20.69 -9.33
CA LEU A 111 3.77 -20.24 -8.29
C LEU A 111 5.24 -20.30 -8.74
N THR A 112 5.68 -21.41 -9.33
CA THR A 112 7.05 -21.57 -9.83
C THR A 112 7.36 -20.54 -10.93
N ALA A 113 6.41 -20.27 -11.84
CA ALA A 113 6.58 -19.24 -12.87
C ALA A 113 6.68 -17.84 -12.26
N TYR A 114 5.87 -17.51 -11.25
CA TYR A 114 6.01 -16.26 -10.52
C TYR A 114 7.39 -16.14 -9.87
N CYS A 115 7.85 -17.19 -9.19
CA CYS A 115 9.14 -17.15 -8.49
C CYS A 115 10.35 -17.12 -9.42
N SER A 116 10.25 -17.68 -10.63
CA SER A 116 11.30 -17.52 -11.64
C SER A 116 11.41 -16.07 -12.13
N THR A 117 10.29 -15.35 -12.25
CA THR A 117 10.31 -13.92 -12.62
C THR A 117 10.88 -13.03 -11.52
N LEU A 118 10.74 -13.44 -10.25
CA LEU A 118 11.33 -12.74 -9.11
C LEU A 118 12.84 -12.91 -8.99
N GLY A 119 13.44 -13.86 -9.73
CA GLY A 119 14.86 -14.16 -9.66
C GLY A 119 15.30 -14.71 -8.30
N ASP A 120 16.55 -14.45 -7.91
CA ASP A 120 17.12 -14.98 -6.67
C ASP A 120 16.59 -14.26 -5.43
N TRP A 121 15.39 -14.65 -5.00
CA TRP A 121 14.74 -14.12 -3.82
C TRP A 121 15.48 -14.46 -2.51
N LYS A 122 16.23 -15.57 -2.47
CA LYS A 122 17.02 -15.99 -1.29
C LYS A 122 18.22 -15.09 -1.08
N MET A 123 18.97 -14.82 -2.15
CA MET A 123 20.07 -13.86 -2.10
C MET A 123 19.54 -12.45 -1.80
N ARG A 124 18.44 -12.03 -2.45
CA ARG A 124 17.81 -10.75 -2.10
C ARG A 124 17.48 -10.69 -0.62
N TRP A 125 16.84 -11.73 -0.07
CA TRP A 125 16.57 -11.87 1.36
C TRP A 125 17.81 -11.78 2.24
N GLN A 126 18.89 -12.49 1.92
CA GLN A 126 20.14 -12.46 2.71
C GLN A 126 20.82 -11.08 2.73
N LEU A 127 20.56 -10.25 1.72
CA LEU A 127 21.09 -8.90 1.61
C LEU A 127 20.23 -7.83 2.32
N PHE A 128 19.20 -8.21 3.10
CA PHE A 128 18.14 -7.34 3.69
C PHE A 128 18.58 -6.26 4.70
N LEU A 129 19.44 -5.35 4.28
CA LEU A 129 19.37 -3.96 4.75
C LEU A 129 18.20 -3.20 4.09
N VAL A 130 17.67 -3.70 2.96
CA VAL A 130 16.73 -2.97 2.07
C VAL A 130 15.25 -3.16 2.42
N SER A 131 14.91 -4.14 3.27
CA SER A 131 13.50 -4.55 3.38
C SER A 131 13.13 -4.98 4.80
N VAL A 132 13.93 -4.46 5.71
CA VAL A 132 13.65 -4.22 7.12
C VAL A 132 13.11 -2.79 7.20
N PRO A 133 11.77 -2.59 7.21
CA PRO A 133 11.14 -1.30 6.96
C PRO A 133 11.57 -0.19 7.93
N GLN A 134 11.93 -0.52 9.17
CA GLN A 134 12.37 0.45 10.18
C GLN A 134 13.65 1.20 9.78
N PHE A 135 14.58 0.58 9.04
CA PHE A 135 15.79 1.29 8.60
C PHE A 135 15.48 2.32 7.52
N GLU A 136 14.63 1.96 6.56
CA GLU A 136 14.20 2.90 5.53
C GLU A 136 13.28 3.99 6.09
N LEU A 137 12.45 3.63 7.06
CA LEU A 137 11.57 4.55 7.76
C LEU A 137 12.36 5.65 8.46
N ARG A 138 13.41 5.30 9.22
CA ARG A 138 14.27 6.31 9.87
C ARG A 138 14.82 7.32 8.88
N ARG A 139 15.28 6.85 7.72
CA ARG A 139 15.76 7.74 6.64
C ARG A 139 14.66 8.66 6.08
N VAL A 140 13.40 8.24 6.12
CA VAL A 140 12.26 9.07 5.72
C VAL A 140 11.91 10.08 6.81
N LEU A 141 12.00 9.69 8.08
CA LEU A 141 11.72 10.55 9.23
C LEU A 141 12.81 11.60 9.47
N ASP A 142 14.07 11.31 9.10
CA ASP A 142 15.21 12.23 9.25
C ASP A 142 15.26 13.36 8.19
N LYS A 143 14.33 13.36 7.22
CA LYS A 143 14.25 14.37 6.14
C LYS A 143 13.23 15.46 6.46
#